data_AF-A0A6A3JBM9-F1
#
_entry.id   AF-A0A6A3JBM9-F1
#
_cell.length_a   1.000
_cell.length_b   1.000
_cell.length_c   1.000
_cell.angle_alpha   90.00
_cell.angle_beta   90.00
_cell.angle_gamma   90.00
#
_symmetry.space_group_name_H-M   'P 1'
#
loop_
_entity.id
_entity.type
_entity.pdbx_description
1 polymer ?
#
loop_
_entity_poly.entity_id
_entity_poly.type
_entity_poly.pdbx_seq_one_letter_code
_entity_poly.pdbx_strand_id
1 'polypeptide(L)'
;MTRALNTEWIKAFDRDMRSQGRDVLLLVNNASSHDLESGELTNITVQKLPPNTTSHLQPMDMGIISCCKGNYRERHLELACNRAGETMPDAAPERKSIYYVGQLQGMTWSDGSWGDDSQETAS
;
A
#
# COMPACT_ATOMS: atom_id res chain seq x y z
N MET A 1 7.00 6.75 2.23
CA MET A 1 7.19 7.90 1.32
C MET A 1 8.14 8.90 1.99
N THR A 2 9.00 9.57 1.25
CA THR A 2 9.84 10.64 1.82
C THR A 2 9.07 11.95 1.88
N ARG A 3 9.52 12.88 2.73
CA ARG A 3 8.90 14.21 2.87
C ARG A 3 8.86 14.99 1.54
N ALA A 4 9.96 14.92 0.78
CA ALA A 4 10.10 15.57 -0.52
C ALA A 4 9.08 15.03 -1.53
N LEU A 5 8.98 13.70 -1.66
CA LEU A 5 8.02 13.06 -2.57
C LEU A 5 6.57 13.36 -2.17
N ASN A 6 6.26 13.35 -0.87
CA ASN A 6 4.94 13.71 -0.37
C ASN A 6 4.58 15.17 -0.74
N THR A 7 5.51 16.10 -0.54
CA THR A 7 5.29 17.51 -0.84
C THR A 7 5.11 17.73 -2.35
N GLU A 8 5.90 17.07 -3.18
CA GLU A 8 5.77 17.14 -4.64
C GLU A 8 4.41 16.63 -5.12
N TRP A 9 3.99 15.47 -4.60
CA TRP A 9 2.69 14.88 -4.92
C TRP A 9 1.52 15.78 -4.48
N ILE A 10 1.53 16.31 -3.25
CA ILE A 10 0.46 17.20 -2.76
C ILE A 10 0.39 18.49 -3.60
N LYS A 11 1.54 19.07 -3.99
CA LYS A 11 1.57 20.24 -4.88
C LYS A 11 1.00 19.93 -6.26
N ALA A 12 1.26 18.73 -6.79
CA ALA A 12 0.68 18.30 -8.07
C ALA A 12 -0.84 18.14 -7.95
N PHE A 13 -1.29 17.52 -6.87
CA PHE A 13 -2.72 17.33 -6.59
C PHE A 13 -3.44 18.68 -6.40
N ASP A 14 -2.83 19.65 -5.71
CA ASP A 14 -3.42 20.98 -5.53
C ASP A 14 -3.55 21.76 -6.85
N ARG A 15 -2.59 21.62 -7.77
CA ARG A 15 -2.72 22.16 -9.14
C ARG A 15 -3.86 21.52 -9.91
N ASP A 16 -4.08 20.22 -9.73
CA ASP A 16 -5.17 19.50 -10.39
C ASP A 16 -6.54 19.96 -9.85
N MET A 17 -6.69 20.05 -8.52
CA MET A 17 -7.90 20.56 -7.87
C MET A 17 -8.20 22.01 -8.27
N ARG A 18 -7.16 22.86 -8.38
CA ARG A 18 -7.27 24.20 -8.97
C ARG A 18 -7.83 24.18 -10.39
N SER A 19 -7.29 23.32 -11.25
CA SER A 19 -7.72 23.24 -12.65
C SER A 19 -9.17 22.78 -12.78
N GLN A 20 -9.64 21.98 -11.83
CA GLN A 20 -11.01 21.50 -11.72
C GLN A 20 -11.94 22.49 -10.98
N GLY A 21 -11.40 23.57 -10.40
CA GLY A 21 -12.15 24.53 -9.59
C GLY A 21 -12.74 23.91 -8.31
N ARG A 22 -12.04 22.96 -7.70
CA ARG A 22 -12.49 22.21 -6.52
C ARG A 22 -11.67 22.57 -5.30
N ASP A 23 -12.34 22.78 -4.18
CA ASP A 23 -11.70 22.87 -2.86
C ASP A 23 -11.92 21.55 -2.10
N VAL A 24 -10.83 20.95 -1.62
CA VAL A 24 -10.87 19.63 -0.98
C VAL A 24 -10.12 19.60 0.35
N LEU A 25 -10.64 18.79 1.27
CA LEU A 25 -9.98 18.42 2.52
C LEU A 25 -9.28 17.08 2.32
N LEU A 26 -7.95 17.07 2.42
CA LEU A 26 -7.14 15.86 2.37
C LEU A 26 -6.80 15.39 3.79
N LEU A 27 -7.39 14.27 4.19
CA LEU A 27 -7.12 13.62 5.47
C LEU A 27 -5.92 12.67 5.34
N VAL A 28 -4.87 12.89 6.12
CA VAL A 28 -3.66 12.06 6.14
C VAL A 28 -3.39 11.50 7.52
N ASN A 29 -2.68 10.37 7.61
CA ASN A 29 -2.26 9.86 8.92
C ASN A 29 -1.17 10.76 9.53
N ASN A 30 -0.86 10.53 10.81
CA ASN A 30 0.08 11.34 11.55
C ASN A 30 1.57 10.96 11.31
N ALA A 31 1.92 10.35 10.18
CA ALA A 31 3.32 10.03 9.88
C ALA A 31 4.14 11.31 9.63
N SER A 32 5.38 11.34 10.12
CA SER A 32 6.30 12.48 9.95
C SER A 32 6.64 12.77 8.49
N SER A 33 6.57 11.77 7.61
CA SER A 33 6.73 11.98 6.17
C SER A 33 5.63 12.87 5.54
N HIS A 34 4.51 13.07 6.23
CA HIS A 34 3.43 13.97 5.79
C HIS A 34 3.61 15.41 6.27
N ASP A 35 4.70 15.73 6.97
CA ASP A 35 5.05 17.12 7.25
C ASP A 35 5.35 17.84 5.93
N LEU A 36 4.51 18.79 5.53
CA LEU A 36 4.75 19.55 4.30
C LEU A 36 6.00 20.41 4.45
N GLU A 37 6.85 20.43 3.43
CA GLU A 37 7.83 21.52 3.28
C GLU A 37 7.09 22.78 2.83
N SER A 38 7.51 23.93 3.34
CA SER A 38 6.82 25.21 3.21
C SER A 38 6.37 25.51 1.77
N GLY A 39 5.14 26.01 1.65
CA GLY A 39 4.50 26.38 0.40
C GLY A 39 2.98 26.47 0.60
N GLU A 40 2.35 27.49 0.01
CA GLU A 40 0.92 27.69 0.14
C GLU A 40 0.15 26.73 -0.79
N LEU A 41 -0.76 25.95 -0.21
CA LEU A 41 -1.80 25.22 -0.94
C LEU A 41 -3.03 26.12 -0.98
N THR A 42 -3.66 26.26 -2.15
CA THR A 42 -4.78 27.19 -2.33
C THR A 42 -6.14 26.48 -2.35
N ASN A 43 -6.17 25.22 -2.80
CA ASN A 43 -7.40 24.46 -3.04
C ASN A 43 -7.41 23.13 -2.29
N ILE A 44 -6.32 22.80 -1.61
CA ILE A 44 -6.22 21.65 -0.72
C ILE A 44 -5.95 22.14 0.70
N THR A 45 -6.83 21.77 1.62
CA THR A 45 -6.54 21.81 3.06
C THR A 45 -6.08 20.42 3.48
N VAL A 46 -4.87 20.31 4.03
CA VAL A 46 -4.36 19.03 4.55
C VAL A 46 -4.57 18.98 6.06
N GLN A 47 -5.24 17.93 6.54
CA GLN A 47 -5.45 17.72 7.97
C GLN A 47 -4.95 16.33 8.39
N LYS A 48 -4.17 16.30 9.47
CA LYS A 48 -3.71 15.06 10.07
C LYS A 48 -4.78 14.50 10.99
N LEU A 49 -5.00 13.19 10.90
CA LEU A 49 -5.86 12.48 11.83
C LEU A 49 -5.25 12.48 13.24
N PRO A 50 -6.08 12.48 14.31
CA PRO A 50 -5.59 12.39 15.67
C PRO A 50 -4.76 11.11 15.88
N PRO A 51 -3.76 11.13 16.78
CA PRO A 51 -3.03 9.94 17.14
C PRO A 51 -3.97 8.80 17.55
N ASN A 52 -3.62 7.55 17.20
CA ASN A 52 -4.38 6.33 17.54
C ASN A 52 -5.80 6.23 16.95
N THR A 53 -6.15 7.03 15.94
CA THR A 53 -7.46 6.93 15.25
C THR A 53 -7.39 6.21 13.91
N THR A 54 -6.19 5.80 13.47
CA THR A 54 -5.94 5.26 12.13
C THR A 54 -6.78 4.02 11.84
N SER A 55 -6.86 3.08 12.79
CA SER A 55 -7.67 1.86 12.67
C SER A 55 -9.18 2.09 12.62
N HIS A 56 -9.65 3.28 13.00
CA HIS A 56 -11.07 3.62 13.02
C HIS A 56 -11.48 4.58 11.90
N LEU A 57 -10.56 5.44 11.44
CA LEU A 57 -10.84 6.51 10.49
C LEU A 57 -10.16 6.32 9.13
N GLN A 58 -9.16 5.45 9.02
CA GLN A 58 -8.50 5.17 7.74
C GLN A 58 -8.99 3.85 7.16
N PRO A 59 -9.76 3.88 6.05
CA PRO A 59 -10.25 2.67 5.39
C PRO A 59 -9.15 1.65 5.09
N MET A 60 -7.94 2.15 4.78
CA MET A 60 -6.74 1.35 4.56
C MET A 60 -6.41 0.44 5.76
N ASP A 61 -6.42 1.00 6.97
CA ASP A 61 -6.15 0.28 8.21
C ASP A 61 -7.37 -0.49 8.73
N MET A 62 -8.58 -0.16 8.24
CA MET A 62 -9.84 -0.80 8.64
C MET A 62 -10.09 -2.18 8.01
N GLY A 63 -9.23 -2.64 7.10
CA GLY A 63 -9.37 -3.99 6.54
C GLY A 63 -8.62 -4.21 5.25
N ILE A 64 -8.50 -3.19 4.39
CA ILE A 64 -7.88 -3.32 3.07
C ILE A 64 -6.45 -3.87 3.19
N ILE A 65 -5.62 -3.29 4.06
CA ILE A 65 -4.24 -3.79 4.27
C ILE A 65 -4.23 -5.23 4.83
N SER A 66 -5.21 -5.58 5.66
CA SER A 66 -5.31 -6.92 6.24
C SER A 66 -5.72 -7.96 5.20
N CYS A 67 -6.70 -7.65 4.36
CA CYS A 67 -7.15 -8.50 3.25
C CYS A 67 -6.01 -8.73 2.25
N CYS A 68 -5.35 -7.67 1.79
CA CYS A 68 -4.22 -7.76 0.86
C CYS A 68 -3.10 -8.67 1.41
N LYS A 69 -2.78 -8.52 2.71
CA LYS A 69 -1.78 -9.38 3.37
C LYS A 69 -2.25 -10.83 3.49
N GLY A 70 -3.54 -11.05 3.75
CA GLY A 70 -4.16 -12.38 3.77
C GLY A 70 -4.04 -13.07 2.42
N ASN A 71 -4.48 -12.40 1.36
CA ASN A 71 -4.44 -12.89 -0.03
C ASN A 71 -3.00 -13.19 -0.50
N TYR A 72 -2.04 -12.33 -0.15
CA TYR A 72 -0.64 -12.59 -0.42
C TYR A 72 -0.14 -13.82 0.37
N ARG A 73 -0.54 -13.95 1.64
CA ARG A 73 -0.09 -15.02 2.53
C ARG A 73 -0.64 -16.38 2.10
N GLU A 74 -1.89 -16.43 1.63
CA GLU A 74 -2.50 -17.63 1.07
C GLU A 74 -1.67 -18.17 -0.11
N ARG A 75 -1.41 -17.34 -1.12
CA ARG A 75 -0.55 -17.68 -2.27
C ARG A 75 0.84 -18.15 -1.85
N HIS A 76 1.41 -17.51 -0.83
CA HIS A 76 2.71 -17.88 -0.30
C HIS A 76 2.70 -19.25 0.39
N LEU A 77 1.64 -19.57 1.11
CA LEU A 77 1.45 -20.87 1.76
C LEU A 77 1.18 -21.97 0.74
N GLU A 78 0.34 -21.72 -0.26
CA GLU A 78 0.08 -22.66 -1.37
C GLU A 78 1.37 -23.02 -2.09
N LEU A 79 2.22 -22.03 -2.41
CA LEU A 79 3.53 -22.28 -3.00
C LEU A 79 4.40 -23.19 -2.11
N ALA A 80 4.45 -22.92 -0.81
CA ALA A 80 5.23 -23.71 0.12
C ALA A 80 4.70 -25.15 0.23
N CYS A 81 3.38 -25.34 0.27
CA CYS A 81 2.73 -26.66 0.27
C CYS A 81 3.07 -27.43 -1.00
N ASN A 82 2.97 -26.81 -2.18
CA ASN A 82 3.29 -27.44 -3.46
C ASN A 82 4.75 -27.92 -3.52
N ARG A 83 5.66 -27.17 -2.88
CA ARG A 83 7.10 -27.49 -2.86
C ARG A 83 7.51 -28.46 -1.77
N ALA A 84 6.71 -28.63 -0.71
CA ALA A 84 7.05 -29.48 0.42
C ALA A 84 7.18 -30.97 0.06
N GLY A 85 6.62 -31.39 -1.09
CA GLY A 85 6.73 -32.75 -1.64
C GLY A 85 7.76 -32.92 -2.75
N GLU A 86 8.41 -31.85 -3.22
CA GLU A 86 9.31 -31.89 -4.37
C GLU A 86 10.78 -31.78 -3.93
N THR A 87 11.61 -32.73 -4.36
CA THR A 87 13.06 -32.59 -4.25
C THR A 87 13.50 -31.53 -5.25
N MET A 88 14.20 -30.48 -4.79
CA MET A 88 14.78 -29.45 -5.66
C MET A 88 16.31 -29.61 -5.79
N PRO A 89 16.80 -30.59 -6.57
CA PRO A 89 18.23 -30.85 -6.71
C PRO A 89 18.97 -29.72 -7.44
N ASP A 90 18.32 -29.05 -8.40
CA ASP A 90 18.94 -28.04 -9.27
C ASP A 90 18.77 -26.59 -8.77
N ALA A 91 18.12 -26.39 -7.63
CA ALA A 91 17.93 -25.05 -7.07
C ALA A 91 19.24 -24.52 -6.46
N ALA A 92 19.58 -23.26 -6.79
CA ALA A 92 20.65 -22.53 -6.12
C ALA A 92 20.43 -22.55 -4.59
N PRO A 93 21.50 -22.59 -3.76
CA PRO A 93 21.39 -22.74 -2.31
C PRO A 93 20.41 -21.76 -1.63
N GLU A 94 20.40 -20.52 -2.10
CA GLU A 94 19.52 -19.43 -1.67
C GLU A 94 18.03 -19.61 -2.04
N ARG A 95 17.74 -20.50 -3.00
CA ARG A 95 16.39 -20.83 -3.48
C ARG A 95 15.86 -22.17 -2.97
N LYS A 96 16.61 -22.84 -2.08
CA LYS A 96 16.21 -24.14 -1.51
C LYS A 96 15.10 -24.04 -0.46
N SER A 97 14.82 -22.85 0.04
CA SER A 97 13.68 -22.66 0.94
C SER A 97 12.37 -22.85 0.18
N ILE A 98 11.47 -23.69 0.68
CA ILE A 98 10.12 -23.85 0.13
C ILE A 98 9.34 -22.52 0.11
N TYR A 99 9.71 -21.58 1.00
CA TYR A 99 9.14 -20.24 1.10
C TYR A 99 9.81 -19.21 0.17
N TYR A 100 10.84 -19.58 -0.59
CA TYR A 100 11.54 -18.64 -1.46
C TYR A 100 10.60 -18.07 -2.53
N VAL A 101 10.49 -16.74 -2.59
CA VAL A 101 9.73 -16.03 -3.62
C VAL A 101 10.69 -15.07 -4.33
N GLY A 102 10.76 -15.16 -5.65
CA GLY A 102 11.52 -14.21 -6.45
C GLY A 102 10.85 -12.84 -6.48
N GLN A 103 11.64 -11.77 -6.67
CA GLN A 103 11.12 -10.39 -6.66
C GLN A 103 9.94 -10.18 -7.63
N LEU A 104 10.07 -10.63 -8.88
CA LEU A 104 9.00 -10.51 -9.88
C LEU A 104 7.72 -11.21 -9.42
N GLN A 105 7.83 -12.43 -8.89
CA GLN A 105 6.69 -13.19 -8.40
C GLN A 105 6.03 -12.50 -7.19
N GLY A 106 6.83 -11.99 -6.25
CA GLY A 106 6.34 -11.23 -5.10
C GLY A 106 5.61 -9.95 -5.52
N MET A 107 6.12 -9.25 -6.54
CA MET A 107 5.47 -8.07 -7.11
C MET A 107 4.15 -8.41 -7.79
N THR A 108 4.11 -9.46 -8.62
CA THR A 108 2.87 -9.92 -9.27
C THR A 108 1.81 -10.33 -8.26
N TRP A 109 2.21 -11.03 -7.18
CA TRP A 109 1.27 -11.39 -6.12
C TRP A 109 0.78 -10.19 -5.32
N SER A 110 1.63 -9.19 -5.09
CA SER A 110 1.23 -7.96 -4.41
C SER A 110 0.20 -7.19 -5.25
N ASP A 111 0.44 -7.07 -6.56
CA ASP A 111 -0.48 -6.44 -7.51
C ASP A 111 -1.82 -7.18 -7.58
N GLY A 112 -1.80 -8.51 -7.71
CA GLY A 112 -3.02 -9.33 -7.71
C GLY A 112 -3.80 -9.24 -6.40
N SER A 113 -3.11 -9.37 -5.25
CA SER A 113 -3.75 -9.29 -3.93
C SER A 113 -4.40 -7.93 -3.67
N TRP A 114 -3.81 -6.86 -4.21
CA TRP A 114 -4.40 -5.53 -4.16
C TRP A 114 -5.64 -5.39 -5.07
N GLY A 115 -5.61 -6.02 -6.25
CA GLY A 115 -6.75 -6.05 -7.18
C GLY A 115 -7.95 -6.83 -6.63
N ASP A 116 -7.72 -7.96 -5.97
CA ASP A 116 -8.78 -8.82 -5.41
C ASP A 116 -9.59 -8.10 -4.33
N ASP A 117 -8.93 -7.34 -3.46
CA ASP A 117 -9.57 -6.59 -2.36
C ASP A 117 -10.58 -5.54 -2.86
N SER A 118 -10.34 -4.99 -4.06
CA SER A 118 -11.21 -3.96 -4.66
C SER A 118 -12.58 -4.48 -5.11
N GLN A 119 -12.74 -5.81 -5.22
CA GLN A 119 -14.01 -6.45 -5.55
C GLN A 119 -14.80 -6.91 -4.32
N GLU A 120 -14.11 -7.24 -3.22
CA GLU A 120 -14.74 -7.84 -2.04
C GLU A 120 -15.27 -6.77 -1.04
N THR A 121 -14.60 -5.62 -0.94
CA THR A 121 -14.97 -4.54 0.00
C THR A 121 -16.09 -3.62 -0.48
N ALA A 122 -16.68 -3.87 -1.66
CA ALA A 122 -17.80 -3.11 -2.22
C ALA A 122 -19.19 -3.73 -1.92
N SER A 123 -19.27 -4.70 -1.01
CA SER A 123 -20.51 -5.43 -0.64
C SER A 123 -21.14 -4.93 0.66
#